data_AF-A0A423UBU8-F1
#
_entry.id   AF-A0A423UBU8-F1
#
_cell.length_a   1.000
_cell.length_b   1.000
_cell.length_c   1.000
_cell.angle_alpha   90.00
_cell.angle_beta   90.00
_cell.angle_gamma   90.00
#
_symmetry.space_group_name_H-M   'P 1'
#
loop_
_entity.id
_entity.type
_entity.pdbx_description
1 polymer ?
#
loop_
_entity_poly.entity_id
_entity_poly.type
_entity_poly.pdbx_seq_one_letter_code
_entity_poly.pdbx_strand_id
1 'polypeptide(L)'
;MSRTGKNGLQLERELVDLSYRNVSKGRTTWKKTNVRAEAERLLRSVRIDPEQRIIVANRIADLALARCVKFTPGRYRIPQDAKDSPTLTNGNGVSVFDDDKLDLYTSQEILDAEHYMIGQAGKPAVTGFTADEARIWLQGWNEQARRNGGYPLAADQFEAAVYALSNPRMVGAVIGPAGTGKTTTMRAVADAWRAKYGPDSVLGLATSRRAVGELRNSIGCNSITIAKLLYHNDIDQIERHRRDIAVLDQQIRSTPDPVQRLACRMRLSRILAEESTYSIRPNQLVIIDEAGMVDTRHMAQISRMAELMGAKVTLTGDPLQLDSVSGAGGMLGWMERHGMYQMLSILWRFTSKADKWDGDPTAEGTPSADGKAREGRRSNSGKAATAPIPKASPHANGSCNGTWTTTGSTGERTCNWRRSPTSSASNGRTRAKAPCSSPAPGIRSGTSTDGSSSNDVPKGKAKPTPPKPSRSATAWTTAEETR
;
A
#
# COMPACT_ATOMS: atom_id res chain seq x y z
N MET A 1 -5.17 16.69 43.84
CA MET A 1 -5.28 16.53 42.37
C MET A 1 -6.38 15.52 42.07
N SER A 2 -7.57 16.01 41.74
CA SER A 2 -8.84 15.26 41.70
C SER A 2 -8.94 14.29 40.52
N ARG A 3 -9.77 13.24 40.65
CA ARG A 3 -10.13 12.26 39.59
C ARG A 3 -10.46 12.91 38.25
N THR A 4 -11.02 14.12 38.25
CA THR A 4 -11.36 14.92 37.06
C THR A 4 -10.14 15.35 36.24
N GLY A 5 -9.01 15.68 36.89
CA GLY A 5 -7.77 16.05 36.18
C GLY A 5 -7.07 14.86 35.52
N LYS A 6 -7.19 13.66 36.11
CA LYS A 6 -6.64 12.42 35.52
C LYS A 6 -7.41 12.01 34.25
N ASN A 7 -8.74 12.14 34.27
CA ASN A 7 -9.57 11.83 33.11
C ASN A 7 -9.35 12.80 31.94
N GLY A 8 -9.13 14.09 32.22
CA GLY A 8 -8.83 15.08 31.19
C GLY A 8 -7.49 14.83 30.48
N LEU A 9 -6.44 14.52 31.23
CA LEU A 9 -5.13 14.16 30.67
C LEU A 9 -5.15 12.85 29.88
N GLN A 10 -5.98 11.89 30.31
CA GLN A 10 -6.16 10.63 29.58
C GLN A 10 -6.85 10.89 28.23
N LEU A 11 -7.93 11.68 28.21
CA LEU A 11 -8.63 12.04 26.98
C LEU A 11 -7.74 12.81 25.99
N GLU A 12 -6.92 13.75 26.47
CA GLU A 12 -5.96 14.47 25.63
C GLU A 12 -4.97 13.50 24.97
N ARG A 13 -4.39 12.58 25.75
CA ARG A 13 -3.46 11.56 25.22
C ARG A 13 -4.14 10.67 24.17
N GLU A 14 -5.37 10.22 24.43
CA GLU A 14 -6.14 9.41 23.47
C GLU A 14 -6.41 10.17 22.17
N LEU A 15 -6.77 11.46 22.25
CA LEU A 15 -7.01 12.29 21.08
C LEU A 15 -5.72 12.57 20.28
N VAL A 16 -4.60 12.78 20.97
CA VAL A 16 -3.27 12.93 20.35
C VAL A 16 -2.88 11.65 19.61
N ASP A 17 -3.04 10.50 20.27
CA ASP A 17 -2.77 9.19 19.71
C ASP A 17 -3.61 8.91 18.46
N LEU A 18 -4.92 9.14 18.54
CA LEU A 18 -5.84 8.94 17.43
C LEU A 18 -5.52 9.89 16.27
N SER A 19 -5.24 11.17 16.55
CA SER A 19 -4.86 12.14 15.51
C SER A 19 -3.61 11.70 14.77
N TYR A 20 -2.56 11.32 15.51
CA TYR A 20 -1.32 10.80 14.94
C TYR A 20 -1.56 9.54 14.10
N ARG A 21 -2.26 8.53 14.64
CA ARG A 21 -2.51 7.26 13.96
C ARG A 21 -3.33 7.45 12.68
N ASN A 22 -4.38 8.27 12.70
CA ASN A 22 -5.25 8.47 11.54
C ASN A 22 -4.51 9.19 10.41
N VAL A 23 -3.70 10.22 10.73
CA VAL A 23 -2.88 10.91 9.72
C VAL A 23 -1.81 9.98 9.16
N SER A 24 -1.06 9.27 10.02
CA SER A 24 -0.01 8.34 9.61
C SER A 24 -0.56 7.20 8.73
N LYS A 25 -1.75 6.67 9.02
CA LYS A 25 -2.37 5.61 8.20
C LYS A 25 -2.73 6.09 6.79
N GLY A 26 -3.20 7.33 6.67
CA GLY A 26 -3.67 7.87 5.40
C GLY A 26 -2.60 8.56 4.56
N ARG A 27 -1.43 8.87 5.13
CA ARG A 27 -0.39 9.69 4.48
C ARG A 27 1.00 9.28 4.96
N THR A 28 1.99 9.35 4.08
CA THR A 28 3.42 9.29 4.44
C THR A 28 3.99 10.60 4.92
N THR A 29 3.54 11.69 4.31
CA THR A 29 4.01 13.03 4.61
C THR A 29 2.82 13.95 4.89
N TRP A 30 2.94 14.81 5.90
CA TRP A 30 1.87 15.71 6.29
C TRP A 30 2.38 17.01 6.89
N LYS A 31 1.52 18.03 6.87
CA LYS A 31 1.73 19.32 7.52
C LYS A 31 0.96 19.38 8.84
N LYS A 32 1.27 20.38 9.67
CA LYS A 32 0.50 20.70 10.88
C LYS A 32 -1.00 20.83 10.63
N THR A 33 -1.38 21.43 9.50
CA THR A 33 -2.79 21.62 9.12
C THR A 33 -3.54 20.30 8.94
N ASN A 34 -2.85 19.22 8.54
CA ASN A 34 -3.49 17.92 8.39
C ASN A 34 -3.80 17.29 9.75
N VAL A 35 -2.86 17.37 10.70
CA VAL A 35 -3.04 16.88 12.07
C VAL A 35 -4.11 17.69 12.78
N ARG A 36 -4.10 19.02 12.63
CA ARG A 36 -5.15 19.90 13.16
C ARG A 36 -6.53 19.56 12.60
N ALA A 37 -6.65 19.35 11.29
CA ALA A 37 -7.92 18.97 10.68
C ALA A 37 -8.45 17.63 11.23
N GLU A 38 -7.55 16.69 11.54
CA GLU A 38 -7.92 15.43 12.18
C GLU A 38 -8.35 15.64 13.65
N ALA A 39 -7.64 16.48 14.41
CA ALA A 39 -8.05 16.86 15.75
C ALA A 39 -9.45 17.51 15.76
N GLU A 40 -9.73 18.42 14.80
CA GLU A 40 -11.05 19.04 14.64
C GLU A 40 -12.15 18.01 14.30
N ARG A 41 -11.83 16.96 13.53
CA ARG A 41 -12.77 15.86 13.25
C ARG A 41 -13.08 15.05 14.51
N LEU A 42 -12.07 14.70 15.30
CA LEU A 42 -12.25 13.96 16.55
C LEU A 42 -13.04 14.77 17.59
N LEU A 43 -12.80 16.08 17.64
CA LEU A 43 -13.50 17.01 18.54
C LEU A 43 -14.94 17.34 18.08
N ARG A 44 -15.40 16.83 16.93
CA ARG A 44 -16.70 17.21 16.35
C ARG A 44 -17.86 16.96 17.31
N SER A 45 -17.86 15.84 18.02
CA SER A 45 -18.91 15.44 18.97
C SER A 45 -18.73 16.04 20.37
N VAL A 46 -17.59 16.67 20.65
CA VAL A 46 -17.28 17.22 21.98
C VAL A 46 -17.83 18.65 22.08
N ARG A 47 -18.66 18.89 23.11
CA ARG A 47 -19.21 20.23 23.39
C ARG A 47 -18.12 21.10 24.02
N ILE A 48 -17.56 22.02 23.24
CA ILE A 48 -16.52 22.96 23.62
C ILE A 48 -16.88 24.31 22.97
N ASP A 49 -16.64 25.40 23.69
CA ASP A 49 -16.74 26.75 23.15
C ASP A 49 -15.90 26.92 21.85
N PRO A 50 -16.36 27.68 20.83
CA PRO A 50 -15.66 27.83 19.56
C PRO A 50 -14.20 28.32 19.67
N GLU A 51 -13.91 29.26 20.57
CA GLU A 51 -12.53 29.78 20.74
C GLU A 51 -11.65 28.73 21.41
N GLN A 52 -12.17 28.08 22.45
CA GLN A 52 -11.48 27.00 23.15
C GLN A 52 -11.23 25.80 22.22
N ARG A 53 -12.13 25.52 21.28
CA ARG A 53 -11.96 24.45 20.30
C ARG A 53 -10.72 24.67 19.42
N ILE A 54 -10.46 25.90 19.01
CA ILE A 54 -9.26 26.24 18.21
C ILE A 54 -8.01 25.99 19.03
N ILE A 55 -7.99 26.41 20.29
CA ILE A 55 -6.85 26.22 21.21
C ILE A 55 -6.58 24.72 21.43
N VAL A 56 -7.61 23.94 21.75
CA VAL A 56 -7.49 22.49 21.99
C VAL A 56 -7.05 21.75 20.73
N ALA A 57 -7.60 22.08 19.55
CA ALA A 57 -7.19 21.45 18.29
C ALA A 57 -5.73 21.75 17.93
N ASN A 58 -5.27 22.99 18.13
CA ASN A 58 -3.86 23.35 17.95
C ASN A 58 -2.97 22.61 18.94
N ARG A 59 -3.38 22.52 20.22
CA ARG A 59 -2.63 21.81 21.25
C ARG A 59 -2.47 20.31 20.93
N ILE A 60 -3.54 19.65 20.51
CA ILE A 60 -3.50 18.24 20.07
C ILE A 60 -2.55 18.09 18.88
N ALA A 61 -2.63 19.00 17.90
CA ALA A 61 -1.75 18.97 16.74
C ALA A 61 -0.27 19.13 17.12
N ASP A 62 0.06 20.07 18.00
CA ASP A 62 1.43 20.29 18.48
C ASP A 62 1.99 19.07 19.22
N LEU A 63 1.19 18.48 20.12
CA LEU A 63 1.60 17.28 20.86
C LEU A 63 1.76 16.06 19.95
N ALA A 64 0.93 15.91 18.92
CA ALA A 64 1.06 14.84 17.93
C ALA A 64 2.29 15.05 17.04
N LEU A 65 2.56 16.29 16.60
CA LEU A 65 3.75 16.62 15.81
C LEU A 65 5.06 16.46 16.58
N ALA A 66 5.06 16.68 17.90
CA ALA A 66 6.22 16.43 18.74
C ALA A 66 6.70 14.96 18.73
N ARG A 67 5.85 14.03 18.27
CA ARG A 67 6.18 12.61 18.08
C ARG A 67 6.55 12.26 16.63
N CYS A 68 6.49 13.22 15.72
CA CYS A 68 6.77 13.04 14.31
C CYS A 68 8.21 13.45 13.99
N VAL A 69 8.74 12.93 12.89
CA VAL A 69 10.03 13.34 12.35
C VAL A 69 9.82 14.46 11.34
N LYS A 70 10.49 15.59 11.51
CA LYS A 70 10.45 16.72 10.57
C LYS A 70 11.44 16.44 9.42
N PHE A 71 10.94 16.36 8.18
CA PHE A 71 11.75 16.03 6.99
C PHE A 71 12.80 17.08 6.66
N THR A 72 12.50 18.35 6.94
CA THR A 72 13.35 19.47 6.56
C THR A 72 13.48 20.39 7.77
N PRO A 73 14.43 20.12 8.69
CA PRO A 73 14.61 20.90 9.92
C PRO A 73 14.73 22.41 9.66
N GLY A 74 15.39 22.80 8.56
CA GLY A 74 15.34 24.13 7.95
C GLY A 74 15.33 24.01 6.42
N ARG A 75 14.48 24.80 5.74
CA ARG A 75 14.32 24.74 4.28
C ARG A 75 15.42 25.50 3.56
N TYR A 76 15.94 26.54 4.20
CA TYR A 76 17.00 27.38 3.64
C TYR A 76 18.28 27.21 4.44
N ARG A 77 19.38 26.95 3.72
CA ARG A 77 20.71 27.00 4.30
C ARG A 77 21.21 28.45 4.24
N ILE A 78 21.44 29.05 5.39
CA ILE A 78 21.98 30.41 5.47
C ILE A 78 23.51 30.33 5.29
N PRO A 79 24.09 31.06 4.31
CA PRO A 79 25.53 31.22 4.17
C PRO A 79 26.17 31.78 5.44
N GLN A 80 27.39 31.36 5.77
CA GLN A 80 28.03 31.71 7.04
C GLN A 80 28.23 33.22 7.22
N ASP A 81 28.50 33.93 6.13
CA ASP A 81 28.66 35.37 6.00
C ASP A 81 27.33 36.16 6.13
N ALA A 82 26.19 35.49 5.94
CA ALA A 82 24.86 36.09 6.00
C ALA A 82 24.13 35.83 7.32
N LYS A 83 24.77 35.14 8.28
CA LYS A 83 24.16 34.74 9.56
C LYS A 83 23.77 35.89 10.47
N ASP A 84 24.47 37.02 10.34
CA ASP A 84 24.20 38.23 11.11
C ASP A 84 23.29 39.21 10.35
N SER A 85 22.82 38.83 9.16
CA SER A 85 21.98 39.70 8.33
C SER A 85 20.53 39.67 8.82
N PRO A 86 19.99 40.77 9.38
CA PRO A 86 18.63 40.82 9.92
C PRO A 86 17.55 40.68 8.84
N THR A 87 17.90 40.78 7.56
CA THR A 87 16.98 40.56 6.43
C THR A 87 16.83 39.08 6.05
N LEU A 88 17.79 38.23 6.41
CA LEU A 88 17.84 36.83 6.01
C LEU A 88 17.68 35.88 7.20
N THR A 89 18.07 36.31 8.40
CA THR A 89 17.98 35.50 9.62
C THR A 89 17.10 36.16 10.66
N ASN A 90 16.29 35.37 11.36
CA ASN A 90 15.83 35.77 12.67
C ASN A 90 17.01 35.79 13.65
N GLY A 91 16.93 36.54 14.75
CA GLY A 91 18.02 36.66 15.73
C GLY A 91 18.50 35.36 16.38
N ASN A 92 17.89 34.21 16.03
CA ASN A 92 18.27 32.87 16.46
C ASN A 92 18.99 32.07 15.35
N GLY A 93 19.37 32.71 14.24
CA GLY A 93 20.12 32.08 13.15
C GLY A 93 19.28 31.18 12.23
N VAL A 94 17.95 31.29 12.26
CA VAL A 94 17.03 30.58 11.36
C VAL A 94 16.56 31.53 10.26
N SER A 95 16.33 31.00 9.06
CA SER A 95 15.94 31.83 7.91
C SER A 95 14.60 32.49 8.15
N VAL A 96 14.45 33.78 7.83
CA VAL A 96 13.15 34.48 7.86
C VAL A 96 12.15 33.86 6.88
N PHE A 97 12.65 33.13 5.88
CA PHE A 97 11.84 32.42 4.89
C PHE A 97 11.39 31.02 5.35
N ASP A 98 11.88 30.51 6.48
CA ASP A 98 11.40 29.27 7.07
C ASP A 98 10.03 29.51 7.73
N ASP A 99 8.97 29.01 7.09
CA ASP A 99 7.59 29.03 7.63
C ASP A 99 7.26 27.66 8.25
N ASP A 100 7.02 27.66 9.56
CA ASP A 100 6.66 26.48 10.35
C ASP A 100 5.38 25.80 9.85
N LYS A 101 4.46 26.54 9.21
CA LYS A 101 3.24 25.99 8.61
C LYS A 101 3.51 25.17 7.36
N LEU A 102 4.67 25.36 6.73
CA LEU A 102 5.09 24.64 5.54
C LEU A 102 5.96 23.43 5.86
N ASP A 103 6.28 23.20 7.13
CA ASP A 103 7.02 22.03 7.58
C ASP A 103 6.30 20.73 7.19
N LEU A 104 7.10 19.80 6.68
CA LEU A 104 6.67 18.45 6.36
C LEU A 104 7.16 17.50 7.45
N TYR A 105 6.24 16.64 7.88
CA TYR A 105 6.44 15.66 8.92
C TYR A 105 6.14 14.27 8.39
N THR A 106 6.73 13.27 9.04
CA THR A 106 6.50 11.85 8.81
C THR A 106 6.53 11.08 10.12
N SER A 107 6.13 9.81 10.08
CA SER A 107 6.23 8.92 11.23
C SER A 107 7.60 8.26 11.30
N GLN A 108 8.09 8.00 12.50
CA GLN A 108 9.25 7.14 12.68
C GLN A 108 8.96 5.72 12.13
N GLU A 109 7.71 5.26 12.26
CA GLU A 109 7.26 3.96 11.77
C GLU A 109 7.52 3.74 10.26
N ILE A 110 7.24 4.74 9.41
CA ILE A 110 7.48 4.58 7.97
C ILE A 110 8.98 4.61 7.66
N LEU A 111 9.76 5.45 8.33
CA LEU A 111 11.22 5.50 8.16
C LEU A 111 11.88 4.18 8.59
N ASP A 112 11.44 3.61 9.71
CA ASP A 112 11.90 2.30 10.18
C ASP A 112 11.52 1.19 9.20
N ALA A 113 10.32 1.25 8.62
CA ALA A 113 9.87 0.30 7.61
C ALA A 113 10.67 0.39 6.32
N GLU A 114 10.93 1.60 5.81
CA GLU A 114 11.77 1.83 4.63
C GLU A 114 13.20 1.35 4.87
N HIS A 115 13.81 1.75 5.99
CA HIS A 115 15.16 1.34 6.34
C HIS A 115 15.27 -0.18 6.48
N TYR A 116 14.28 -0.82 7.11
CA TYR A 116 14.19 -2.27 7.19
C TYR A 116 14.12 -2.91 5.80
N MET A 117 13.23 -2.45 4.92
CA MET A 117 13.08 -3.00 3.57
C MET A 117 14.34 -2.84 2.71
N ILE A 118 15.02 -1.69 2.82
CA ILE A 118 16.32 -1.45 2.18
C ILE A 118 17.36 -2.47 2.66
N GLY A 119 17.42 -2.71 3.98
CA GLY A 119 18.30 -3.72 4.55
C GLY A 119 17.98 -5.14 4.05
N GLN A 120 16.69 -5.50 3.94
CA GLN A 120 16.25 -6.81 3.46
C GLN A 120 16.60 -7.08 2.00
N ALA A 121 16.61 -6.04 1.15
CA ALA A 121 17.03 -6.19 -0.24
C ALA A 121 18.50 -6.63 -0.38
N GLY A 122 19.33 -6.42 0.65
CA GLY A 122 20.71 -6.90 0.71
C GLY A 122 20.90 -8.26 1.39
N LYS A 123 19.88 -8.80 2.09
CA LYS A 123 20.03 -10.04 2.85
C LYS A 123 19.95 -11.28 1.96
N PRO A 124 20.79 -12.31 2.21
CA PRO A 124 20.74 -13.54 1.45
C PRO A 124 19.46 -14.34 1.76
N ALA A 125 18.88 -14.95 0.75
CA ALA A 125 17.78 -15.91 0.89
C ALA A 125 18.32 -17.22 1.46
N VAL A 126 17.57 -17.81 2.40
CA VAL A 126 17.85 -19.17 2.92
C VAL A 126 17.40 -20.24 1.93
N THR A 127 16.37 -19.94 1.13
CA THR A 127 15.78 -20.86 0.15
C THR A 127 15.78 -20.31 -1.26
N GLY A 128 15.85 -21.20 -2.25
CA GLY A 128 15.99 -20.80 -3.64
C GLY A 128 16.45 -21.94 -4.55
N PHE A 129 16.57 -21.58 -5.83
CA PHE A 129 17.19 -22.40 -6.85
C PHE A 129 18.60 -21.89 -7.09
N THR A 130 19.50 -22.75 -7.54
CA THR A 130 20.68 -22.27 -8.25
C THR A 130 20.26 -21.74 -9.63
N ALA A 131 21.08 -20.91 -10.26
CA ALA A 131 20.77 -20.41 -11.60
C ALA A 131 20.60 -21.55 -12.62
N ASP A 132 21.43 -22.59 -12.51
CA ASP A 132 21.39 -23.76 -13.39
C ASP A 132 20.14 -24.61 -13.14
N GLU A 133 19.81 -24.89 -11.88
CA GLU A 133 18.58 -25.60 -11.51
C GLU A 133 17.34 -24.88 -12.07
N ALA A 134 17.28 -23.56 -11.92
CA ALA A 134 16.19 -22.74 -12.41
C ALA A 134 16.08 -22.81 -13.94
N ARG A 135 17.20 -22.67 -14.66
CA ARG A 135 17.23 -22.72 -16.13
C ARG A 135 16.80 -24.09 -16.66
N ILE A 136 17.33 -25.17 -16.10
CA ILE A 136 16.98 -26.55 -16.50
C ILE A 136 15.48 -26.78 -16.31
N TRP A 137 14.94 -26.41 -15.14
CA TRP A 137 13.53 -26.60 -14.85
C TRP A 137 12.64 -25.80 -15.82
N LEU A 138 12.97 -24.52 -16.06
CA LEU A 138 12.18 -23.65 -16.94
C LEU A 138 12.27 -24.06 -18.42
N GLN A 139 13.39 -24.64 -18.85
CA GLN A 139 13.49 -25.24 -20.19
C GLN A 139 12.51 -26.40 -20.35
N GLY A 140 12.45 -27.31 -19.36
CA GLY A 140 11.47 -28.39 -19.33
C GLY A 140 10.03 -27.88 -19.31
N TRP A 141 9.75 -26.81 -18.55
CA TRP A 141 8.45 -26.15 -18.54
C TRP A 141 8.07 -25.60 -19.92
N ASN A 142 9.00 -24.93 -20.61
CA ASN A 142 8.79 -24.43 -21.97
C ASN A 142 8.56 -25.55 -23.00
N GLU A 143 9.28 -26.67 -22.89
CA GLU A 143 9.05 -27.84 -23.73
C GLU A 143 7.66 -28.45 -23.50
N GLN A 144 7.24 -28.56 -22.24
CA GLN A 144 5.91 -29.04 -21.90
C GLN A 144 4.82 -28.10 -22.42
N ALA A 145 5.01 -26.79 -22.29
CA ALA A 145 4.10 -25.79 -22.85
C ALA A 145 3.93 -25.98 -24.37
N ARG A 146 5.05 -26.17 -25.10
CA ARG A 146 5.01 -26.46 -26.56
C ARG A 146 4.28 -27.76 -26.89
N ARG A 147 4.55 -28.85 -26.15
CA ARG A 147 3.88 -30.15 -26.35
C ARG A 147 2.38 -30.07 -26.13
N ASN A 148 1.94 -29.25 -25.19
CA ASN A 148 0.52 -29.03 -24.90
C ASN A 148 -0.15 -28.03 -25.84
N GLY A 149 0.54 -27.55 -26.88
CA GLY A 149 0.03 -26.51 -27.79
C GLY A 149 -0.12 -25.13 -27.15
N GLY A 150 0.50 -24.91 -25.99
CA GLY A 150 0.54 -23.63 -25.29
C GLY A 150 1.71 -22.74 -25.72
N TYR A 151 1.78 -21.55 -25.13
CA TYR A 151 2.84 -20.59 -25.39
C TYR A 151 3.95 -20.74 -24.35
N PRO A 152 5.21 -21.05 -24.76
CA PRO A 152 6.36 -21.01 -23.86
C PRO A 152 6.62 -19.57 -23.39
N LEU A 153 7.40 -19.42 -22.31
CA LEU A 153 7.88 -18.11 -21.86
C LEU A 153 8.70 -17.44 -22.96
N ALA A 154 8.42 -16.17 -23.19
CA ALA A 154 9.27 -15.30 -24.01
C ALA A 154 10.67 -15.16 -23.38
N ALA A 155 11.66 -14.67 -24.13
CA ALA A 155 13.03 -14.56 -23.63
C ALA A 155 13.15 -13.69 -22.35
N ASP A 156 12.46 -12.54 -22.31
CA ASP A 156 12.46 -11.66 -21.13
C ASP A 156 11.71 -12.28 -19.93
N GLN A 157 10.59 -12.95 -20.19
CA GLN A 157 9.84 -13.71 -19.19
C GLN A 157 10.66 -14.88 -18.63
N PHE A 158 11.42 -15.56 -19.48
CA PHE A 158 12.31 -16.65 -19.08
C PHE A 158 13.40 -16.15 -18.14
N GLU A 159 14.11 -15.07 -18.52
CA GLU A 159 15.13 -14.49 -17.65
C GLU A 159 14.55 -13.92 -16.36
N ALA A 160 13.35 -13.34 -16.38
CA ALA A 160 12.63 -12.92 -15.19
C ALA A 160 12.25 -14.09 -14.27
N ALA A 161 11.82 -15.23 -14.84
CA ALA A 161 11.55 -16.42 -14.07
C ALA A 161 12.83 -17.02 -13.45
N VAL A 162 13.93 -17.08 -14.22
CA VAL A 162 15.25 -17.49 -13.72
C VAL A 162 15.65 -16.59 -12.55
N TYR A 163 15.60 -15.27 -12.74
CA TYR A 163 15.89 -14.29 -11.69
C TYR A 163 15.04 -14.53 -10.44
N ALA A 164 13.71 -14.64 -10.57
CA ALA A 164 12.84 -14.84 -9.43
C ALA A 164 13.18 -16.13 -8.64
N LEU A 165 13.52 -17.21 -9.34
CA LEU A 165 13.90 -18.49 -8.73
C LEU A 165 15.29 -18.45 -8.08
N SER A 166 16.28 -17.87 -8.77
CA SER A 166 17.70 -17.95 -8.40
C SER A 166 18.29 -16.71 -7.77
N ASN A 167 17.53 -15.61 -7.64
CA ASN A 167 18.01 -14.41 -6.98
C ASN A 167 18.49 -14.77 -5.57
N PRO A 168 19.76 -14.49 -5.22
CA PRO A 168 20.32 -14.85 -3.92
C PRO A 168 19.78 -14.00 -2.78
N ARG A 169 19.01 -12.94 -3.07
CA ARG A 169 18.43 -12.04 -2.06
C ARG A 169 17.08 -12.56 -1.55
N MET A 170 16.80 -12.30 -0.28
CA MET A 170 15.53 -12.67 0.36
C MET A 170 14.34 -11.96 -0.28
N VAL A 171 14.52 -10.69 -0.68
CA VAL A 171 13.53 -9.89 -1.39
C VAL A 171 14.01 -9.59 -2.81
N GLY A 172 13.23 -10.00 -3.81
CA GLY A 172 13.45 -9.70 -5.21
C GLY A 172 12.27 -8.96 -5.85
N ALA A 173 12.51 -8.29 -6.98
CA ALA A 173 11.46 -7.61 -7.73
C ALA A 173 11.45 -8.03 -9.21
N VAL A 174 10.28 -8.36 -9.74
CA VAL A 174 10.04 -8.52 -11.19
C VAL A 174 9.11 -7.40 -11.62
N ILE A 175 9.64 -6.47 -12.40
CA ILE A 175 8.94 -5.26 -12.81
C ILE A 175 8.54 -5.40 -14.27
N GLY A 176 7.34 -4.97 -14.62
CA GLY A 176 6.93 -4.90 -16.02
C GLY A 176 5.64 -4.11 -16.20
N PRO A 177 5.51 -3.33 -17.28
CA PRO A 177 4.25 -2.69 -17.66
C PRO A 177 3.05 -3.64 -17.74
N ALA A 178 1.84 -3.09 -17.76
CA ALA A 178 0.64 -3.87 -18.03
C ALA A 178 0.76 -4.62 -19.38
N GLY A 179 0.36 -5.89 -19.40
CA GLY A 179 0.41 -6.72 -20.62
C GLY A 179 1.76 -7.35 -20.93
N THR A 180 2.78 -7.24 -20.08
CA THR A 180 4.10 -7.87 -20.32
C THR A 180 4.19 -9.36 -19.93
N GLY A 181 3.12 -9.92 -19.38
CA GLY A 181 3.09 -11.34 -18.98
C GLY A 181 3.73 -11.63 -17.62
N LYS A 182 3.74 -10.65 -16.69
CA LYS A 182 4.12 -10.84 -15.27
C LYS A 182 3.49 -12.11 -14.69
N THR A 183 2.20 -12.28 -14.90
CA THR A 183 1.45 -13.38 -14.32
C THR A 183 1.80 -14.74 -14.94
N THR A 184 2.09 -14.78 -16.25
CA THR A 184 2.58 -15.99 -16.91
C THR A 184 3.97 -16.37 -16.40
N THR A 185 4.84 -15.37 -16.23
CA THR A 185 6.18 -15.53 -15.64
C THR A 185 6.06 -16.11 -14.23
N MET A 186 5.22 -15.51 -13.38
CA MET A 186 5.05 -15.95 -12.00
C MET A 186 4.36 -17.31 -11.88
N ARG A 187 3.54 -17.73 -12.86
CA ARG A 187 3.00 -19.09 -12.92
C ARG A 187 4.14 -20.11 -13.04
N ALA A 188 5.07 -19.91 -13.97
CA ALA A 188 6.21 -20.81 -14.13
C ALA A 188 7.09 -20.85 -12.87
N VAL A 189 7.33 -19.69 -12.24
CA VAL A 189 8.04 -19.61 -10.96
C VAL A 189 7.31 -20.38 -9.86
N ALA A 190 5.99 -20.23 -9.74
CA ALA A 190 5.19 -20.91 -8.74
C ALA A 190 5.10 -22.43 -8.96
N ASP A 191 5.02 -22.86 -10.22
CA ASP A 191 5.08 -24.28 -10.59
C ASP A 191 6.44 -24.89 -10.19
N ALA A 192 7.55 -24.20 -10.47
CA ALA A 192 8.89 -24.65 -10.10
C ALA A 192 9.04 -24.78 -8.58
N TRP A 193 8.62 -23.76 -7.86
CA TRP A 193 8.72 -23.74 -6.41
C TRP A 193 7.90 -24.87 -5.78
N ARG A 194 6.67 -25.11 -6.28
CA ARG A 194 5.83 -26.22 -5.84
C ARG A 194 6.42 -27.58 -6.14
N ALA A 195 7.10 -27.74 -7.28
CA ALA A 195 7.78 -28.98 -7.62
C ALA A 195 8.94 -29.28 -6.65
N LYS A 196 9.66 -28.26 -6.18
CA LYS A 196 10.81 -28.41 -5.28
C LYS A 196 10.42 -28.53 -3.80
N TYR A 197 9.47 -27.71 -3.34
CA TYR A 197 9.15 -27.55 -1.91
C TYR A 197 7.74 -28.02 -1.52
N GLY A 198 6.95 -28.51 -2.48
CA GLY A 198 5.61 -29.08 -2.25
C GLY A 198 4.46 -28.12 -2.60
N PRO A 199 3.21 -28.61 -2.65
CA PRO A 199 2.07 -27.88 -3.22
C PRO A 199 1.70 -26.59 -2.49
N ASP A 200 1.92 -26.52 -1.17
CA ASP A 200 1.60 -25.35 -0.34
C ASP A 200 2.78 -24.35 -0.20
N SER A 201 3.87 -24.58 -0.93
CA SER A 201 5.10 -23.77 -0.81
C SER A 201 5.04 -22.41 -1.52
N VAL A 202 3.89 -22.02 -2.09
CA VAL A 202 3.70 -20.71 -2.72
C VAL A 202 2.49 -20.00 -2.13
N LEU A 203 2.71 -18.76 -1.67
CA LEU A 203 1.67 -17.88 -1.16
C LEU A 203 1.59 -16.60 -1.99
N GLY A 204 0.48 -16.42 -2.69
CA GLY A 204 0.13 -15.18 -3.37
C GLY A 204 -0.53 -14.18 -2.42
N LEU A 205 -0.06 -12.95 -2.43
CA LEU A 205 -0.59 -11.83 -1.68
C LEU A 205 -0.99 -10.71 -2.62
N ALA A 206 -2.20 -10.18 -2.42
CA ALA A 206 -2.70 -9.04 -3.17
C ALA A 206 -3.48 -8.05 -2.28
N THR A 207 -3.72 -6.85 -2.79
CA THR A 207 -4.36 -5.76 -2.04
C THR A 207 -5.89 -5.91 -1.93
N SER A 208 -6.53 -6.64 -2.85
CA SER A 208 -7.99 -6.77 -2.90
C SER A 208 -8.47 -8.20 -3.14
N ARG A 209 -9.72 -8.49 -2.75
CA ARG A 209 -10.34 -9.81 -3.00
C ARG A 209 -10.41 -10.15 -4.49
N ARG A 210 -10.66 -9.15 -5.34
CA ARG A 210 -10.68 -9.33 -6.79
C ARG A 210 -9.30 -9.72 -7.31
N ALA A 211 -8.27 -8.99 -6.92
CA ALA A 211 -6.89 -9.28 -7.28
C ALA A 211 -6.45 -10.68 -6.80
N VAL A 212 -6.88 -11.10 -5.60
CA VAL A 212 -6.66 -12.49 -5.12
C VAL A 212 -7.30 -13.52 -6.05
N GLY A 213 -8.53 -13.28 -6.52
CA GLY A 213 -9.20 -14.17 -7.46
C GLY A 213 -8.47 -14.27 -8.80
N GLU A 214 -8.04 -13.12 -9.33
CA GLU A 214 -7.23 -13.03 -10.56
C GLU A 214 -5.89 -13.75 -10.38
N LEU A 215 -5.18 -13.51 -9.28
CA LEU A 215 -3.90 -14.14 -8.93
C LEU A 215 -4.04 -15.66 -8.80
N ARG A 216 -5.09 -16.14 -8.12
CA ARG A 216 -5.35 -17.57 -7.96
C ARG A 216 -5.66 -18.24 -9.31
N ASN A 217 -6.51 -17.63 -10.13
CA ASN A 217 -6.89 -18.19 -11.44
C ASN A 217 -5.72 -18.20 -12.42
N SER A 218 -4.81 -17.24 -12.27
CA SER A 218 -3.70 -17.06 -13.19
C SER A 218 -2.46 -17.84 -12.73
N ILE A 219 -1.97 -17.69 -11.51
CA ILE A 219 -0.76 -18.38 -11.03
C ILE A 219 -1.05 -19.81 -10.55
N GLY A 220 -2.28 -20.08 -10.09
CA GLY A 220 -2.66 -21.40 -9.57
C GLY A 220 -2.13 -21.70 -8.16
N CYS A 221 -1.79 -20.66 -7.38
CA CYS A 221 -1.29 -20.81 -6.01
C CYS A 221 -2.33 -20.43 -4.95
N ASN A 222 -2.12 -20.89 -3.71
CA ASN A 222 -2.87 -20.36 -2.58
C ASN A 222 -2.66 -18.84 -2.53
N SER A 223 -3.75 -18.10 -2.41
CA SER A 223 -3.73 -16.64 -2.50
C SER A 223 -4.72 -16.04 -1.50
N ILE A 224 -4.28 -15.01 -0.78
CA ILE A 224 -5.07 -14.27 0.21
C ILE A 224 -4.76 -12.77 0.12
N THR A 225 -5.60 -11.94 0.74
CA THR A 225 -5.31 -10.51 0.81
C THR A 225 -4.23 -10.23 1.85
N ILE A 226 -3.39 -9.24 1.59
CA ILE A 226 -2.40 -8.73 2.56
C ILE A 226 -3.08 -8.37 3.88
N ALA A 227 -4.21 -7.67 3.82
CA ALA A 227 -4.98 -7.30 5.00
C ALA A 227 -5.41 -8.52 5.84
N LYS A 228 -5.74 -9.65 5.20
CA LYS A 228 -6.14 -10.86 5.91
C LYS A 228 -4.94 -11.54 6.57
N LEU A 229 -3.80 -11.60 5.89
CA LEU A 229 -2.56 -12.09 6.46
C LEU A 229 -2.18 -11.27 7.69
N LEU A 230 -2.08 -9.94 7.55
CA LEU A 230 -1.67 -9.05 8.63
C LEU A 230 -2.65 -9.07 9.81
N TYR A 231 -3.96 -9.13 9.54
CA TYR A 231 -4.96 -9.24 10.61
C TYR A 231 -4.74 -10.48 11.49
N HIS A 232 -4.49 -11.64 10.89
CA HIS A 232 -4.29 -12.87 11.67
C HIS A 232 -2.92 -12.98 12.35
N ASN A 233 -1.95 -12.14 11.94
CA ASN A 233 -0.60 -12.10 12.53
C ASN A 233 -0.37 -10.81 13.34
N ASP A 234 -1.44 -10.08 13.64
CA ASP A 234 -1.40 -8.96 14.57
C ASP A 234 -1.18 -9.48 16.00
N ILE A 235 -0.38 -8.77 16.78
CA ILE A 235 0.02 -9.21 18.13
C ILE A 235 -1.21 -9.45 19.01
N ASP A 236 -2.19 -8.54 18.98
CA ASP A 236 -3.40 -8.67 19.81
C ASP A 236 -4.25 -9.87 19.38
N GLN A 237 -4.20 -10.26 18.11
CA GLN A 237 -4.90 -11.45 17.62
C GLN A 237 -4.19 -12.73 18.01
N ILE A 238 -2.86 -12.76 17.90
CA ILE A 238 -2.05 -13.90 18.33
C ILE A 238 -2.26 -14.16 19.82
N GLU A 239 -2.24 -13.11 20.66
CA GLU A 239 -2.48 -13.24 22.09
C GLU A 239 -3.91 -13.69 22.42
N ARG A 240 -4.90 -13.20 21.67
CA ARG A 240 -6.28 -13.67 21.81
C ARG A 240 -6.40 -15.15 21.49
N HIS A 241 -5.87 -15.60 20.36
CA HIS A 241 -5.89 -17.01 19.98
C HIS A 241 -5.19 -17.88 21.03
N ARG A 242 -4.02 -17.46 21.54
CA ARG A 242 -3.32 -18.17 22.63
C ARG A 242 -4.19 -18.33 23.87
N ARG A 243 -4.87 -17.26 24.29
CA ARG A 243 -5.81 -17.30 25.43
C ARG A 243 -6.98 -18.24 25.15
N ASP A 244 -7.60 -18.13 23.98
CA ASP A 244 -8.73 -18.97 23.59
C ASP A 244 -8.36 -20.46 23.52
N ILE A 245 -7.18 -20.79 22.98
CA ILE A 245 -6.64 -22.15 22.97
C ILE A 245 -6.48 -22.69 24.39
N ALA A 246 -5.88 -21.90 25.30
CA ALA A 246 -5.69 -22.32 26.69
C ALA A 246 -7.03 -22.59 27.40
N VAL A 247 -8.02 -21.72 27.21
CA VAL A 247 -9.38 -21.91 27.75
C VAL A 247 -10.04 -23.17 27.18
N LEU A 248 -9.96 -23.37 25.86
CA LEU A 248 -10.57 -24.54 25.21
C LEU A 248 -9.90 -25.84 25.66
N ASP A 249 -8.58 -25.87 25.80
CA ASP A 249 -7.85 -27.03 26.30
C ASP A 249 -8.24 -27.40 27.74
N GLN A 250 -8.42 -26.40 28.59
CA GLN A 250 -8.92 -26.61 29.96
C GLN A 250 -10.34 -27.19 29.93
N GLN A 251 -11.24 -26.61 29.14
CA GLN A 251 -12.62 -27.09 29.00
C GLN A 251 -12.69 -28.52 28.46
N ILE A 252 -11.87 -28.87 27.47
CA ILE A 252 -11.83 -30.23 26.90
C ILE A 252 -11.47 -31.26 27.97
N ARG A 253 -10.60 -30.90 28.93
CA ARG A 253 -10.17 -31.77 30.03
C ARG A 253 -11.18 -31.84 31.17
N SER A 254 -11.83 -30.73 31.51
CA SER A 254 -12.72 -30.65 32.68
C SER A 254 -14.16 -31.05 32.38
N THR A 255 -14.64 -30.90 31.14
CA THR A 255 -16.05 -31.07 30.82
C THR A 255 -16.46 -32.55 30.80
N PRO A 256 -17.46 -32.95 31.61
CA PRO A 256 -17.97 -34.32 31.63
C PRO A 256 -18.86 -34.64 30.41
N ASP A 257 -19.58 -33.65 29.88
CA ASP A 257 -20.48 -33.79 28.73
C ASP A 257 -19.72 -34.02 27.40
N PRO A 258 -19.91 -35.18 26.74
CA PRO A 258 -19.30 -35.48 25.44
C PRO A 258 -19.64 -34.48 24.34
N VAL A 259 -20.85 -33.90 24.33
CA VAL A 259 -21.29 -32.96 23.28
C VAL A 259 -20.55 -31.64 23.40
N GLN A 260 -20.49 -31.07 24.62
CA GLN A 260 -19.68 -29.88 24.89
C GLN A 260 -18.19 -30.12 24.62
N ARG A 261 -17.64 -31.30 24.96
CA ARG A 261 -16.24 -31.65 24.65
C ARG A 261 -15.99 -31.66 23.14
N LEU A 262 -16.91 -32.22 22.35
CA LEU A 262 -16.83 -32.19 20.89
C LEU A 262 -16.89 -30.76 20.35
N ALA A 263 -17.80 -29.93 20.84
CA ALA A 263 -17.93 -28.53 20.44
C ALA A 263 -16.63 -27.74 20.72
N CYS A 264 -15.99 -27.95 21.88
CA CYS A 264 -14.71 -27.32 22.21
C CYS A 264 -13.61 -27.78 21.25
N ARG A 265 -13.54 -29.08 20.93
CA ARG A 265 -12.58 -29.62 19.95
C ARG A 265 -12.77 -29.04 18.56
N MET A 266 -14.01 -28.85 18.11
CA MET A 266 -14.30 -28.22 16.82
C MET A 266 -13.85 -26.76 16.79
N ARG A 267 -14.09 -26.00 17.88
CA ARG A 267 -13.62 -24.61 18.00
C ARG A 267 -12.09 -24.52 18.01
N LEU A 268 -11.43 -25.39 18.77
CA LEU A 268 -9.96 -25.46 18.79
C LEU A 268 -9.41 -25.80 17.41
N SER A 269 -9.97 -26.82 16.75
CA SER A 269 -9.56 -27.22 15.40
C SER A 269 -9.71 -26.07 14.40
N ARG A 270 -10.75 -25.24 14.54
CA ARG A 270 -10.94 -24.05 13.70
C ARG A 270 -9.85 -23.00 13.92
N ILE A 271 -9.52 -22.67 15.18
CA ILE A 271 -8.46 -21.70 15.49
C ILE A 271 -7.11 -22.19 14.93
N LEU A 272 -6.77 -23.46 15.18
CA LEU A 272 -5.54 -24.05 14.68
C LEU A 272 -5.49 -24.11 13.15
N ALA A 273 -6.63 -24.40 12.49
CA ALA A 273 -6.73 -24.36 11.04
C ALA A 273 -6.52 -22.93 10.50
N GLU A 274 -7.13 -21.92 11.13
CA GLU A 274 -6.94 -20.51 10.78
C GLU A 274 -5.46 -20.09 10.93
N GLU A 275 -4.81 -20.40 12.05
CA GLU A 275 -3.37 -20.13 12.26
C GLU A 275 -2.50 -20.80 11.19
N SER A 276 -2.79 -22.05 10.84
CA SER A 276 -2.05 -22.78 9.81
C SER A 276 -2.26 -22.24 8.39
N THR A 277 -3.40 -21.57 8.14
CA THR A 277 -3.79 -21.05 6.82
C THR A 277 -3.23 -19.66 6.59
N TYR A 278 -3.15 -18.85 7.64
CA TYR A 278 -2.73 -17.45 7.56
C TYR A 278 -1.33 -17.22 8.12
N SER A 279 -0.48 -18.24 8.18
CA SER A 279 0.94 -18.10 8.52
C SER A 279 1.83 -18.29 7.29
N ILE A 280 2.97 -17.60 7.29
CA ILE A 280 4.05 -17.90 6.35
C ILE A 280 4.78 -19.15 6.86
N ARG A 281 5.05 -20.09 5.96
CA ARG A 281 5.69 -21.37 6.30
C ARG A 281 7.17 -21.37 5.92
N PRO A 282 7.98 -22.28 6.48
CA PRO A 282 9.35 -22.46 6.03
C PRO A 282 9.43 -22.83 4.55
N ASN A 283 10.49 -22.37 3.89
CA ASN A 283 10.77 -22.62 2.46
C ASN A 283 9.67 -22.14 1.50
N GLN A 284 8.78 -21.25 1.95
CA GLN A 284 7.71 -20.72 1.12
C GLN A 284 8.21 -19.57 0.23
N LEU A 285 7.67 -19.49 -0.99
CA LEU A 285 7.76 -18.31 -1.83
C LEU A 285 6.52 -17.44 -1.63
N VAL A 286 6.73 -16.22 -1.17
CA VAL A 286 5.68 -15.21 -1.00
C VAL A 286 5.72 -14.28 -2.21
N ILE A 287 4.67 -14.28 -3.01
CA ILE A 287 4.53 -13.42 -4.19
C ILE A 287 3.61 -12.27 -3.81
N ILE A 288 4.12 -11.04 -3.81
CA ILE A 288 3.30 -9.84 -3.60
C ILE A 288 2.99 -9.22 -4.95
N ASP A 289 1.74 -9.37 -5.38
CA ASP A 289 1.27 -8.83 -6.66
C ASP A 289 0.78 -7.39 -6.53
N GLU A 290 1.02 -6.61 -7.59
CA GLU A 290 0.86 -5.15 -7.63
C GLU A 290 1.49 -4.45 -6.42
N ALA A 291 2.74 -4.82 -6.13
CA ALA A 291 3.49 -4.32 -4.97
C ALA A 291 3.68 -2.78 -4.98
N GLY A 292 3.53 -2.11 -6.12
CA GLY A 292 3.53 -0.64 -6.20
C GLY A 292 2.37 0.00 -5.42
N MET A 293 1.26 -0.73 -5.28
CA MET A 293 0.09 -0.29 -4.51
C MET A 293 0.16 -0.68 -3.03
N VAL A 294 1.21 -1.38 -2.60
CA VAL A 294 1.33 -1.88 -1.23
C VAL A 294 2.06 -0.86 -0.36
N ASP A 295 1.53 -0.63 0.83
CA ASP A 295 2.16 0.20 1.85
C ASP A 295 3.48 -0.43 2.33
N THR A 296 4.56 0.35 2.38
CA THR A 296 5.89 -0.10 2.79
C THR A 296 5.89 -0.68 4.21
N ARG A 297 5.01 -0.21 5.10
CA ARG A 297 4.84 -0.81 6.45
C ARG A 297 4.35 -2.25 6.37
N HIS A 298 3.37 -2.50 5.50
CA HIS A 298 2.87 -3.85 5.27
C HIS A 298 3.93 -4.75 4.62
N MET A 299 4.71 -4.23 3.66
CA MET A 299 5.83 -4.97 3.07
C MET A 299 6.89 -5.31 4.11
N ALA A 300 7.22 -4.38 5.01
CA ALA A 300 8.15 -4.62 6.11
C ALA A 300 7.64 -5.70 7.06
N GLN A 301 6.36 -5.66 7.44
CA GLN A 301 5.74 -6.69 8.28
C GLN A 301 5.76 -8.08 7.61
N ILE A 302 5.38 -8.17 6.34
CA ILE A 302 5.43 -9.43 5.58
C ILE A 302 6.87 -9.94 5.49
N SER A 303 7.83 -9.06 5.23
CA SER A 303 9.25 -9.42 5.11
C SER A 303 9.83 -9.89 6.45
N ARG A 304 9.40 -9.32 7.59
CA ARG A 304 9.73 -9.83 8.94
C ARG A 304 9.21 -11.24 9.16
N MET A 305 7.95 -11.47 8.81
CA MET A 305 7.35 -12.79 8.92
C MET A 305 8.06 -13.81 8.00
N ALA A 306 8.44 -13.40 6.79
CA ALA A 306 9.19 -14.24 5.86
C ALA A 306 10.60 -14.55 6.37
N GLU A 307 11.32 -13.55 6.89
CA GLU A 307 12.65 -13.70 7.48
C GLU A 307 12.65 -14.71 8.63
N LEU A 308 11.71 -14.58 9.57
CA LEU A 308 11.57 -15.50 10.71
C LEU A 308 11.38 -16.96 10.29
N MET A 309 10.77 -17.18 9.12
CA MET A 309 10.46 -18.51 8.60
C MET A 309 11.46 -18.99 7.54
N GLY A 310 12.45 -18.18 7.15
CA GLY A 310 13.36 -18.51 6.04
C GLY A 310 12.65 -18.58 4.68
N ALA A 311 11.52 -17.89 4.52
CA ALA A 311 10.78 -17.77 3.28
C ALA A 311 11.38 -16.69 2.37
N LYS A 312 11.15 -16.82 1.07
CA LYS A 312 11.59 -15.85 0.04
C LYS A 312 10.43 -14.97 -0.37
N VAL A 313 10.68 -13.68 -0.63
CA VAL A 313 9.68 -12.72 -1.08
C VAL A 313 10.01 -12.23 -2.49
N THR A 314 9.04 -12.30 -3.40
CA THR A 314 9.12 -11.72 -4.74
C THR A 314 8.02 -10.68 -4.90
N LEU A 315 8.41 -9.45 -5.19
CA LEU A 315 7.53 -8.33 -5.49
C LEU A 315 7.27 -8.29 -7.00
N THR A 316 6.01 -8.18 -7.41
CA THR A 316 5.63 -8.00 -8.82
C THR A 316 4.77 -6.76 -9.00
N GLY A 317 4.93 -6.08 -10.13
CA GLY A 317 4.11 -4.92 -10.44
C GLY A 317 4.77 -3.97 -11.43
N ASP A 318 4.22 -2.77 -11.49
CA ASP A 318 4.71 -1.66 -12.30
C ASP A 318 4.90 -0.41 -11.42
N PRO A 319 6.13 0.11 -11.25
CA PRO A 319 6.40 1.29 -10.43
C PRO A 319 5.79 2.57 -11.01
N LEU A 320 5.35 2.57 -12.28
CA LEU A 320 4.73 3.71 -12.93
C LEU A 320 3.20 3.70 -12.83
N GLN A 321 2.60 2.65 -12.27
CA GLN A 321 1.18 2.63 -11.93
C GLN A 321 0.90 3.44 -10.66
N LEU A 322 -0.38 3.61 -10.33
CA LEU A 322 -0.81 4.39 -9.16
C LEU A 322 -0.14 3.88 -7.89
N ASP A 323 0.41 4.81 -7.11
CA ASP A 323 0.98 4.54 -5.79
C ASP A 323 -0.08 4.00 -4.81
N SER A 324 0.39 3.41 -3.71
CA SER A 324 -0.48 2.98 -2.60
C SER A 324 -1.42 4.11 -2.14
N VAL A 325 -2.64 3.74 -1.73
CA VAL A 325 -3.66 4.68 -1.24
C VAL A 325 -3.18 5.49 -0.02
N SER A 326 -2.27 4.92 0.77
CA SER A 326 -1.65 5.57 1.93
C SER A 326 -0.49 6.51 1.57
N GLY A 327 -0.07 6.56 0.30
CA GLY A 327 1.09 7.33 -0.16
C GLY A 327 2.44 6.76 0.25
N ALA A 328 2.45 5.55 0.83
CA ALA A 328 3.60 4.81 1.36
C ALA A 328 4.12 3.74 0.40
N GLY A 329 3.97 3.98 -0.90
CA GLY A 329 4.55 3.15 -1.96
C GLY A 329 6.03 3.44 -2.15
N GLY A 330 6.57 3.04 -3.30
CA GLY A 330 7.92 3.46 -3.72
C GLY A 330 9.04 2.45 -3.50
N MET A 331 8.83 1.35 -2.77
CA MET A 331 9.86 0.30 -2.64
C MET A 331 10.21 -0.32 -4.00
N LEU A 332 9.23 -0.60 -4.86
CA LEU A 332 9.50 -1.08 -6.23
C LEU A 332 10.34 -0.07 -7.03
N GLY A 333 9.99 1.22 -6.98
CA GLY A 333 10.77 2.27 -7.65
C GLY A 333 12.17 2.45 -7.05
N TRP A 334 12.33 2.24 -5.73
CA TRP A 334 13.65 2.22 -5.10
C TRP A 334 14.47 1.03 -5.61
N MET A 335 13.92 -0.18 -5.65
CA MET A 335 14.61 -1.37 -6.19
C MET A 335 14.97 -1.19 -7.67
N GLU A 336 14.10 -0.56 -8.46
CA GLU A 336 14.38 -0.19 -9.86
C GLU A 336 15.63 0.70 -9.97
N ARG A 337 15.66 1.82 -9.24
CA ARG A 337 16.78 2.78 -9.28
C ARG A 337 18.11 2.19 -8.79
N HIS A 338 18.07 1.14 -7.98
CA HIS A 338 19.26 0.48 -7.43
C HIS A 338 19.61 -0.84 -8.15
N GLY A 339 18.97 -1.13 -9.30
CA GLY A 339 19.29 -2.34 -10.09
C GLY A 339 18.96 -3.65 -9.37
N MET A 340 17.99 -3.65 -8.46
CA MET A 340 17.57 -4.81 -7.67
C MET A 340 16.33 -5.51 -8.23
N TYR A 341 16.21 -5.59 -9.56
CA TYR A 341 15.02 -6.07 -10.23
C TYR A 341 15.34 -6.75 -11.55
N GLN A 342 14.36 -7.45 -12.11
CA GLN A 342 14.37 -7.89 -13.50
C GLN A 342 13.19 -7.27 -14.25
N MET A 343 13.44 -6.68 -15.42
CA MET A 343 12.43 -6.01 -16.25
C MET A 343 11.80 -6.98 -17.25
N LEU A 344 10.48 -6.93 -17.37
CA LEU A 344 9.74 -7.44 -18.53
C LEU A 344 9.47 -6.26 -19.47
N SER A 345 9.94 -6.36 -20.70
CA SER A 345 9.95 -5.25 -21.67
C SER A 345 9.06 -5.52 -22.87
N ILE A 346 8.74 -6.78 -23.16
CA ILE A 346 7.94 -7.17 -24.31
C ILE A 346 6.46 -7.12 -23.95
N LEU A 347 5.71 -6.31 -24.67
CA LEU A 347 4.27 -6.13 -24.46
C LEU A 347 3.47 -7.10 -25.32
N TRP A 348 2.67 -7.94 -24.66
CA TRP A 348 1.76 -8.88 -25.30
C TRP A 348 0.37 -8.23 -25.35
N ARG A 349 0.04 -7.64 -26.51
CA ARG A 349 -1.33 -7.17 -26.75
C ARG A 349 -2.21 -8.38 -27.03
N PHE A 350 -3.36 -8.43 -26.37
CA PHE A 350 -4.36 -9.46 -26.64
C PHE A 350 -4.73 -9.41 -28.13
N THR A 351 -4.67 -10.56 -28.79
CA THR A 351 -5.35 -10.79 -30.06
C THR A 351 -6.84 -11.01 -29.77
N SER A 352 -7.53 -10.00 -29.24
CA SER A 352 -9.00 -10.01 -29.31
C SER A 352 -9.41 -9.76 -30.76
N LYS A 353 -10.46 -10.46 -31.23
CA LYS A 353 -11.12 -10.14 -32.51
C LYS A 353 -11.26 -8.62 -32.64
N ALA A 354 -10.84 -8.08 -33.79
CA ALA A 354 -10.89 -6.64 -34.11
C ALA A 354 -12.27 -6.02 -33.80
N ASP A 355 -13.31 -6.83 -33.93
CA ASP A 355 -14.73 -6.52 -33.71
C ASP A 355 -15.07 -5.92 -32.33
N LYS A 356 -14.19 -6.05 -31.32
CA LYS A 356 -14.43 -5.48 -29.98
C LYS A 356 -14.13 -3.98 -29.89
N TRP A 357 -13.43 -3.43 -30.88
CA TRP A 357 -13.00 -2.03 -30.94
C TRP A 357 -13.57 -1.27 -32.15
N ASP A 358 -14.50 -1.88 -32.91
CA ASP A 358 -15.16 -1.29 -34.11
C ASP A 358 -16.00 -0.03 -33.84
N GLY A 359 -15.95 0.53 -32.62
CA GLY A 359 -16.61 1.77 -32.24
C GLY A 359 -15.75 2.73 -31.41
N ASP A 360 -14.43 2.50 -31.31
CA ASP A 360 -13.54 3.44 -30.61
C ASP A 360 -13.05 4.53 -31.58
N PRO A 361 -13.45 5.81 -31.41
CA PRO A 361 -13.04 6.91 -32.29
C PRO A 361 -11.54 7.24 -32.21
N THR A 362 -10.76 6.50 -31.41
CA THR A 362 -9.29 6.63 -31.33
C THR A 362 -8.53 5.50 -32.02
N ALA A 363 -9.22 4.54 -32.64
CA ALA A 363 -8.61 3.43 -33.37
C ALA A 363 -8.09 3.84 -34.77
N GLU A 364 -7.26 4.88 -34.85
CA GLU A 364 -6.38 5.06 -36.01
C GLU A 364 -5.01 4.45 -35.70
N GLY A 365 -4.85 3.20 -36.10
CA GLY A 365 -3.58 2.48 -36.00
C GLY A 365 -3.67 1.12 -36.64
N THR A 366 -3.52 1.06 -37.96
CA THR A 366 -3.27 -0.20 -38.68
C THR A 366 -1.97 -0.83 -38.19
N PRO A 367 -1.88 -2.17 -38.04
CA PRO A 367 -0.66 -2.82 -37.61
C PRO A 367 0.34 -2.84 -38.76
N SER A 368 1.42 -2.07 -38.65
CA SER A 368 2.62 -2.28 -39.48
C SER A 368 3.52 -3.27 -38.76
N ALA A 369 3.76 -4.41 -39.41
CA ALA A 369 4.77 -5.37 -39.02
C ALA A 369 6.15 -4.81 -39.37
N ASP A 370 6.69 -3.92 -38.54
CA ASP A 370 8.12 -3.61 -38.52
C ASP A 370 8.52 -3.01 -37.17
N GLY A 371 9.43 -3.70 -36.49
CA GLY A 371 9.97 -3.28 -35.21
C GLY A 371 10.78 -1.99 -35.34
N LYS A 372 10.21 -0.88 -34.86
CA LYS A 372 10.90 0.28 -34.28
C LYS A 372 9.86 1.17 -33.60
N ALA A 373 9.95 1.33 -32.29
CA ALA A 373 9.13 2.27 -31.54
C ALA A 373 9.43 3.70 -32.03
N ARG A 374 8.49 4.30 -32.76
CA ARG A 374 8.48 5.74 -33.02
C ARG A 374 7.75 6.44 -31.89
N GLU A 375 8.40 7.46 -31.35
CA GLU A 375 7.92 8.34 -30.29
C GLU A 375 6.62 9.05 -30.72
N GLY A 376 5.50 8.66 -30.10
CA GLY A 376 4.16 9.16 -30.39
C GLY A 376 3.55 9.84 -29.17
N ARG A 377 3.14 11.10 -29.35
CA ARG A 377 2.58 12.01 -28.35
C ARG A 377 1.41 11.39 -27.58
N ARG A 378 1.43 11.59 -26.25
CA ARG A 378 0.34 11.27 -25.31
C ARG A 378 -0.91 12.12 -25.58
N SER A 379 -2.04 11.46 -25.81
CA SER A 379 -3.38 12.00 -25.55
C SER A 379 -3.90 11.45 -24.22
N ASN A 380 -4.33 12.36 -23.34
CA ASN A 380 -4.98 12.05 -22.06
C ASN A 380 -6.45 11.69 -22.32
N SER A 381 -6.93 10.57 -21.77
CA SER A 381 -8.36 10.32 -21.58
C SER A 381 -8.65 9.86 -20.15
N GLY A 382 -9.20 10.79 -19.37
CA GLY A 382 -9.73 10.56 -18.03
C GLY A 382 -10.41 11.82 -17.52
N LYS A 383 -11.70 11.99 -17.83
CA LYS A 383 -12.54 13.09 -17.33
C LYS A 383 -12.74 12.93 -15.81
N ALA A 384 -12.15 13.83 -15.03
CA ALA A 384 -12.67 14.26 -13.75
C ALA A 384 -12.50 15.78 -13.67
N ALA A 385 -13.60 16.49 -13.37
CA ALA A 385 -13.63 17.94 -13.36
C ALA A 385 -12.65 18.51 -12.33
N THR A 386 -11.75 19.40 -12.76
CA THR A 386 -11.03 20.33 -11.88
C THR A 386 -10.68 21.57 -12.69
N ALA A 387 -11.00 22.75 -12.14
CA ALA A 387 -10.72 24.05 -12.73
C ALA A 387 -9.19 24.26 -12.94
N PRO A 388 -8.76 25.00 -13.98
CA PRO A 388 -7.34 25.10 -14.32
C PRO A 388 -6.57 25.97 -13.33
N ILE A 389 -5.49 25.40 -12.79
CA ILE A 389 -4.36 26.12 -12.19
C ILE A 389 -3.42 26.51 -13.35
N PRO A 390 -3.01 27.78 -13.50
CA PRO A 390 -2.12 28.17 -14.60
C PRO A 390 -0.72 27.58 -14.40
N LYS A 391 -0.22 26.87 -15.42
CA LYS A 391 1.16 26.35 -15.48
C LYS A 391 2.12 27.50 -15.77
N ALA A 392 3.18 27.58 -14.95
CA ALA A 392 4.34 28.43 -15.16
C ALA A 392 5.03 28.09 -16.50
N SER A 393 5.40 29.12 -17.25
CA SER A 393 6.21 29.02 -18.47
C SER A 393 7.70 28.94 -18.13
N PRO A 394 8.53 28.27 -18.94
CA PRO A 394 9.96 28.18 -18.73
C PRO A 394 10.64 29.53 -19.07
N HIS A 395 11.72 29.82 -18.36
CA HIS A 395 12.55 31.02 -18.43
C HIS A 395 12.68 31.62 -19.84
N ALA A 396 12.13 32.82 -20.02
CA ALA A 396 12.54 33.75 -21.05
C ALA A 396 13.42 34.83 -20.39
N ASN A 397 14.64 34.98 -20.89
CA ASN A 397 15.51 36.11 -20.60
C ASN A 397 14.81 37.41 -21.02
N GLY A 398 14.31 38.16 -20.04
CA GLY A 398 13.69 39.47 -20.23
C GLY A 398 14.70 40.58 -20.03
N SER A 399 15.21 41.12 -21.14
CA SER A 399 15.88 42.42 -21.25
C SER A 399 15.00 43.53 -20.65
N CYS A 400 15.53 44.27 -19.67
CA CYS A 400 14.90 45.48 -19.13
C CYS A 400 15.03 46.64 -20.13
N ASN A 401 13.92 47.14 -20.67
CA ASN A 401 13.86 48.45 -21.32
C ASN A 401 13.00 49.41 -20.48
N GLY A 402 13.66 50.15 -19.58
CA GLY A 402 13.10 51.35 -18.97
C GLY A 402 13.53 52.56 -19.78
N THR A 403 12.58 53.34 -20.29
CA THR A 403 12.84 54.63 -20.93
C THR A 403 13.02 55.70 -19.86
N TRP A 404 14.22 56.28 -19.82
CA TRP A 404 14.54 57.45 -19.00
C TRP A 404 14.41 58.70 -19.88
N THR A 405 13.54 59.63 -19.52
CA THR A 405 13.52 60.96 -20.13
C THR A 405 14.27 61.94 -19.22
N THR A 406 15.29 62.57 -19.77
CA THR A 406 16.07 63.64 -19.14
C THR A 406 15.55 64.98 -19.66
N THR A 407 15.08 65.84 -18.76
CA THR A 407 14.82 67.24 -19.06
C THR A 407 15.38 68.10 -17.93
N GLY A 408 16.40 68.89 -18.24
CA GLY A 408 16.72 70.14 -17.53
C GLY A 408 17.39 70.02 -16.16
N SER A 409 18.24 70.98 -15.87
CA SER A 409 19.24 71.00 -14.80
C SER A 409 18.66 71.18 -13.39
N THR A 410 18.42 70.06 -12.70
CA THR A 410 18.59 69.87 -11.25
C THR A 410 18.28 68.39 -10.99
N GLY A 411 19.28 67.61 -10.58
CA GLY A 411 19.17 66.16 -10.47
C GLY A 411 18.31 65.70 -9.29
N GLU A 412 17.06 65.35 -9.53
CA GLU A 412 16.24 64.48 -8.68
C GLU A 412 15.44 63.50 -9.55
N ARG A 413 15.51 62.20 -9.24
CA ARG A 413 14.73 61.14 -9.92
C ARG A 413 13.58 60.73 -9.01
N THR A 414 12.34 61.00 -9.40
CA THR A 414 11.13 60.46 -8.78
C THR A 414 10.47 59.41 -9.70
N CYS A 415 10.04 58.29 -9.12
CA CYS A 415 9.39 57.20 -9.84
C CYS A 415 7.88 57.25 -9.59
N ASN A 416 7.06 57.44 -10.63
CA ASN A 416 5.60 57.54 -10.52
C ASN A 416 4.93 56.22 -10.91
N TRP A 417 4.24 55.57 -9.96
CA TRP A 417 3.36 54.42 -10.24
C TRP A 417 1.88 54.86 -10.15
N ARG A 418 1.16 54.89 -11.28
CA ARG A 418 -0.31 55.07 -11.31
C ARG A 418 -1.02 53.72 -11.19
N ARG A 419 -1.94 53.61 -10.23
CA ARG A 419 -3.03 52.60 -10.19
C ARG A 419 -4.27 53.19 -10.86
N SER A 420 -5.01 52.38 -11.60
CA SER A 420 -6.35 52.71 -12.12
C SER A 420 -7.45 51.99 -11.33
N PRO A 421 -8.57 52.65 -10.95
CA PRO A 421 -9.70 52.05 -10.21
C PRO A 421 -11.01 51.91 -11.03
N THR A 422 -12.04 51.31 -10.38
CA THR A 422 -13.51 51.26 -10.66
C THR A 422 -14.00 50.13 -11.60
N SER A 423 -15.19 49.49 -11.43
CA SER A 423 -16.52 49.99 -11.05
C SER A 423 -17.47 48.94 -10.38
N SER A 424 -18.64 49.43 -9.97
CA SER A 424 -19.62 48.97 -8.96
C SER A 424 -20.94 48.33 -9.45
N ALA A 425 -21.52 47.47 -8.60
CA ALA A 425 -22.93 47.24 -8.20
C ALA A 425 -24.14 47.27 -9.18
N SER A 426 -25.02 46.27 -9.05
CA SER A 426 -26.50 46.41 -9.11
C SER A 426 -27.26 45.27 -8.40
N ASN A 427 -28.32 45.63 -7.67
CA ASN A 427 -29.22 44.83 -6.81
C ASN A 427 -30.26 43.96 -7.54
N GLY A 428 -30.77 42.92 -6.86
CA GLY A 428 -32.05 42.25 -7.18
C GLY A 428 -32.50 41.24 -6.10
N ARG A 429 -33.66 41.49 -5.46
CA ARG A 429 -34.25 40.75 -4.31
C ARG A 429 -35.09 39.52 -4.71
N THR A 430 -34.97 38.47 -3.89
CA THR A 430 -35.97 37.48 -3.37
C THR A 430 -36.85 36.61 -4.29
N ARG A 431 -36.76 35.28 -4.13
CA ARG A 431 -37.90 34.42 -3.71
C ARG A 431 -37.43 33.06 -3.14
N ALA A 432 -38.05 32.65 -2.02
CA ALA A 432 -37.82 31.40 -1.31
C ALA A 432 -38.50 30.19 -1.99
N LYS A 433 -37.92 28.99 -1.84
CA LYS A 433 -38.63 27.69 -1.88
C LYS A 433 -37.88 26.65 -1.02
N ALA A 434 -38.66 25.94 -0.21
CA ALA A 434 -38.29 24.94 0.79
C ALA A 434 -37.99 23.55 0.16
N PRO A 435 -37.48 22.56 0.93
CA PRO A 435 -36.86 21.33 0.40
C PRO A 435 -37.86 20.18 0.25
N CYS A 436 -37.70 19.36 -0.80
CA CYS A 436 -38.40 18.09 -0.96
C CYS A 436 -37.51 16.92 -0.51
N SER A 437 -37.97 16.24 0.54
CA SER A 437 -37.60 14.91 1.00
C SER A 437 -38.38 13.82 0.24
N SER A 438 -37.75 12.68 -0.07
CA SER A 438 -38.39 11.34 -0.19
C SER A 438 -37.38 10.22 -0.51
N PRO A 439 -37.68 8.94 -0.22
CA PRO A 439 -36.81 8.06 0.57
C PRO A 439 -36.34 6.76 -0.13
N ALA A 440 -35.54 5.99 0.61
CA ALA A 440 -35.01 4.67 0.29
C ALA A 440 -36.10 3.58 0.11
N PRO A 441 -35.85 2.52 -0.70
CA PRO A 441 -36.73 1.36 -0.74
C PRO A 441 -36.31 0.30 0.28
N GLY A 442 -37.29 -0.06 1.13
CA GLY A 442 -37.24 -1.17 2.07
C GLY A 442 -37.57 -2.51 1.42
N ILE A 443 -37.05 -3.54 2.08
CA ILE A 443 -37.25 -4.96 1.88
C ILE A 443 -38.74 -5.32 2.03
N ARG A 444 -39.30 -6.11 1.11
CA ARG A 444 -40.53 -6.87 1.32
C ARG A 444 -40.34 -8.34 0.97
N SER A 445 -40.68 -9.15 1.96
CA SER A 445 -40.97 -10.58 1.93
C SER A 445 -42.15 -10.91 1.02
N GLY A 446 -42.02 -12.02 0.28
CA GLY A 446 -43.12 -12.66 -0.44
C GLY A 446 -42.92 -14.17 -0.41
N THR A 447 -43.80 -14.84 0.32
CA THR A 447 -44.02 -16.29 0.36
C THR A 447 -44.62 -16.79 -0.96
N SER A 448 -44.16 -17.94 -1.47
CA SER A 448 -45.00 -18.84 -2.25
C SER A 448 -44.57 -20.29 -2.03
N THR A 449 -45.56 -21.11 -1.73
CA THR A 449 -45.56 -22.55 -1.47
C THR A 449 -45.49 -23.38 -2.77
N ASP A 450 -45.37 -24.69 -2.56
CA ASP A 450 -45.57 -25.83 -3.49
C ASP A 450 -44.32 -26.26 -4.27
N GLY A 451 -43.86 -27.52 -4.27
CA GLY A 451 -44.34 -28.76 -3.66
C GLY A 451 -43.58 -29.93 -4.33
N SER A 452 -43.27 -30.97 -3.55
CA SER A 452 -42.99 -32.39 -3.93
C SER A 452 -41.95 -32.69 -5.04
N SER A 453 -41.11 -33.73 -5.00
CA SER A 453 -40.96 -34.92 -4.18
C SER A 453 -39.70 -35.68 -4.66
N SER A 454 -39.34 -36.71 -3.90
CA SER A 454 -38.58 -37.92 -4.25
C SER A 454 -37.13 -38.00 -3.75
N ASN A 455 -37.00 -38.96 -2.82
CA ASN A 455 -35.82 -39.57 -2.27
C ASN A 455 -34.97 -40.21 -3.37
N ASP A 456 -33.65 -40.31 -3.15
CA ASP A 456 -33.03 -41.63 -3.03
C ASP A 456 -31.62 -41.56 -2.44
N VAL A 457 -31.40 -42.43 -1.46
CA VAL A 457 -30.13 -42.74 -0.81
C VAL A 457 -29.63 -44.07 -1.39
N PRO A 458 -28.31 -44.25 -1.56
CA PRO A 458 -27.73 -45.51 -1.13
C PRO A 458 -26.52 -45.33 -0.21
N LYS A 459 -26.52 -46.15 0.85
CA LYS A 459 -25.42 -46.41 1.79
C LYS A 459 -24.28 -47.18 1.10
N GLY A 460 -23.02 -46.93 1.49
CA GLY A 460 -21.99 -47.98 1.37
C GLY A 460 -20.50 -47.60 1.39
N LYS A 461 -19.90 -47.74 2.58
CA LYS A 461 -18.55 -48.28 2.88
C LYS A 461 -17.25 -47.44 2.79
N ALA A 462 -16.43 -47.73 3.82
CA ALA A 462 -14.96 -47.67 3.96
C ALA A 462 -14.27 -46.35 4.38
N LYS A 463 -13.82 -46.33 5.65
CA LYS A 463 -12.84 -45.39 6.22
C LYS A 463 -11.40 -45.85 5.89
N PRO A 464 -10.46 -44.91 5.69
CA PRO A 464 -9.08 -45.08 6.13
C PRO A 464 -8.73 -44.11 7.27
N THR A 465 -8.00 -44.63 8.27
CA THR A 465 -7.40 -43.91 9.40
C THR A 465 -6.26 -42.98 8.96
N PRO A 466 -6.14 -41.75 9.49
CA PRO A 466 -4.96 -40.91 9.24
C PRO A 466 -3.84 -41.15 10.28
N PRO A 467 -2.56 -40.93 9.92
CA PRO A 467 -1.42 -41.20 10.79
C PRO A 467 -1.22 -40.10 11.85
N LYS A 468 -0.60 -40.49 12.98
CA LYS A 468 -0.26 -39.62 14.12
C LYS A 468 0.73 -38.51 13.72
N PRO A 469 0.55 -37.25 14.16
CA PRO A 469 1.59 -36.23 14.02
C PRO A 469 2.68 -36.41 15.08
N SER A 470 3.94 -36.43 14.61
CA SER A 470 5.15 -36.36 15.42
C SER A 470 5.24 -35.01 16.15
N ARG A 471 5.40 -35.04 17.47
CA ARG A 471 5.71 -33.87 18.28
C ARG A 471 7.18 -33.49 18.09
N SER A 472 7.46 -32.39 17.39
CA SER A 472 8.65 -31.57 17.64
C SER A 472 8.18 -30.25 18.25
N ALA A 473 8.22 -30.19 19.58
CA ALA A 473 8.08 -28.95 20.32
C ALA A 473 9.43 -28.23 20.27
N THR A 474 9.53 -27.13 19.54
CA THR A 474 10.66 -26.20 19.66
C THR A 474 10.17 -24.97 20.42
N ALA A 475 10.77 -24.77 21.59
CA ALA A 475 10.44 -23.74 22.54
C ALA A 475 10.77 -22.34 22.00
N TRP A 476 9.83 -21.41 22.14
CA TRP A 476 10.08 -19.99 22.05
C TRP A 476 10.32 -19.47 23.47
N THR A 477 11.58 -19.41 23.87
CA THR A 477 12.01 -18.69 25.08
C THR A 477 12.34 -17.25 24.71
N THR A 478 11.57 -16.33 25.28
CA THR A 478 11.88 -14.92 25.47
C THR A 478 13.23 -14.75 26.15
N ALA A 479 14.13 -13.99 25.53
CA ALA A 479 15.32 -13.43 26.18
C ALA A 479 15.13 -11.92 26.27
N GLU A 480 14.56 -11.48 27.39
CA GLU A 480 14.59 -10.11 27.89
C GLU A 480 15.26 -10.18 29.27
N GLU A 481 16.11 -9.19 29.58
CA GLU A 481 16.92 -8.97 30.79
C GLU A 481 18.42 -9.36 30.71
N THR A 482 19.28 -8.40 30.34
CA THR A 482 20.04 -7.58 31.31
C THR A 482 20.95 -6.55 30.60
N ARG A 483 20.88 -5.30 31.11
CA ARG A 483 21.61 -4.06 30.78
C ARG A 483 21.09 -3.17 29.65
#